data_AF-A0A1M5PYB1-F1
#
_entry.id   AF-A0A1M5PYB1-F1
#
_cell.length_a   1.000
_cell.length_b   1.000
_cell.length_c   1.000
_cell.angle_alpha   90.00
_cell.angle_beta   90.00
_cell.angle_gamma   90.00
#
_symmetry.space_group_name_H-M   'P 1'
#
loop_
_entity.id
_entity.type
_entity.pdbx_description
1 polymer ?
#
loop_
_entity_poly.entity_id
_entity_poly.type
_entity_poly.pdbx_seq_one_letter_code
_entity_poly.pdbx_strand_id
1 'polypeptide(L)'
;MIFNNDPRIRAFLFGIVLLILGLSYLTKILSDNFLYKYLDYFKSKFAINVLVGLHWTIPVVLACILPNYLTKYNFFKHVFEDSEIWMYLTTLCIYFISLIVVGSIFNLGFCHKVIKGNIDKNESR
;
A
#
# COMPACT_ATOMS: atom_id res chain seq x y z
N MET A 1 32.42 -0.31 -2.14
CA MET A 1 32.11 -1.47 -1.27
C MET A 1 32.47 -1.16 0.20
N ILE A 2 32.07 0.02 0.73
CA ILE A 2 32.58 0.61 1.99
C ILE A 2 31.42 0.87 2.99
N PHE A 3 30.50 -0.08 3.13
CA PHE A 3 29.43 0.02 4.15
C PHE A 3 29.38 -1.18 5.10
N ASN A 4 30.36 -2.08 5.01
CA ASN A 4 30.16 -3.46 5.44
C ASN A 4 30.46 -3.77 6.92
N ASN A 5 30.74 -2.79 7.79
CA ASN A 5 31.08 -3.12 9.19
C ASN A 5 30.53 -2.25 10.32
N ASP A 6 29.85 -1.14 10.05
CA ASP A 6 29.29 -0.33 11.14
C ASP A 6 28.05 -1.03 11.74
N PRO A 7 28.06 -1.41 13.03
CA PRO A 7 26.91 -2.05 13.67
C PRO A 7 25.66 -1.16 13.70
N ARG A 8 25.80 0.17 13.65
CA ARG A 8 24.67 1.11 13.63
C ARG A 8 23.94 1.05 12.30
N ILE A 9 24.69 0.99 11.19
CA ILE A 9 24.13 0.87 9.84
C ILE A 9 23.41 -0.48 9.70
N ARG A 10 23.98 -1.55 10.26
CA ARG A 10 23.33 -2.87 10.29
C ARG A 10 22.04 -2.86 11.11
N ALA A 11 22.05 -2.27 12.30
CA ALA A 11 20.85 -2.14 13.14
C ALA A 11 19.78 -1.29 12.46
N PHE A 12 20.18 -0.22 11.78
CA PHE A 12 19.27 0.64 11.03
C PHE A 12 18.63 -0.10 9.84
N LEU A 13 19.44 -0.77 9.00
CA LEU A 13 18.94 -1.58 7.89
C LEU A 13 18.03 -2.71 8.37
N PHE A 14 18.39 -3.37 9.47
CA PHE A 14 17.56 -4.39 10.10
C PHE A 14 16.21 -3.83 10.57
N GLY A 15 16.22 -2.64 11.18
CA GLY A 15 15.00 -1.92 11.56
C GLY A 15 14.09 -1.63 10.35
N ILE A 16 14.66 -1.25 9.22
CA ILE A 16 13.85 -1.02 8.01
C ILE A 16 13.31 -2.33 7.44
N VAL A 17 14.09 -3.41 7.45
CA VAL A 17 13.60 -4.74 7.04
C VAL A 17 12.42 -5.16 7.90
N LEU A 18 12.50 -4.97 9.22
CA LEU A 18 11.37 -5.24 10.12
C LEU A 18 10.15 -4.36 9.80
N LEU A 19 10.36 -3.09 9.47
CA LEU A 19 9.30 -2.18 9.06
C LEU A 19 8.62 -2.64 7.76
N ILE A 20 9.41 -3.05 6.76
CA ILE A 20 8.89 -3.61 5.49
C ILE A 20 8.10 -4.89 5.74
N LEU A 21 8.61 -5.78 6.59
CA LEU A 21 7.91 -7.02 6.96
C LEU A 21 6.60 -6.72 7.69
N GLY A 22 6.60 -5.76 8.61
CA GLY A 22 5.41 -5.30 9.31
C GLY A 22 4.36 -4.72 8.35
N LEU A 23 4.79 -3.86 7.42
CA LEU A 23 3.93 -3.29 6.37
C LEU A 23 3.37 -4.38 5.45
N SER A 24 4.20 -5.34 5.05
CA SER A 24 3.79 -6.48 4.22
C SER A 24 2.73 -7.32 4.93
N TYR A 25 2.96 -7.63 6.21
CA TYR A 25 2.04 -8.39 7.03
C TYR A 25 0.71 -7.68 7.23
N LEU A 26 0.75 -6.38 7.53
CA LEU A 26 -0.45 -5.55 7.66
C LEU A 26 -1.23 -5.51 6.35
N THR A 27 -0.55 -5.32 5.22
CA THR A 27 -1.15 -5.33 3.88
C THR A 27 -1.84 -6.66 3.57
N LYS A 28 -1.21 -7.78 3.96
CA LYS A 28 -1.80 -9.11 3.82
C LYS A 28 -3.09 -9.23 4.64
N ILE A 29 -3.06 -8.85 5.93
CA ILE A 29 -4.25 -8.88 6.79
C ILE A 29 -5.39 -8.05 6.20
N LEU A 30 -5.10 -6.84 5.71
CA LEU A 30 -6.10 -5.97 5.10
C LEU A 30 -6.67 -6.58 3.81
N SER A 31 -5.81 -7.15 2.96
CA SER A 31 -6.25 -7.76 1.71
C SER A 31 -7.10 -9.01 1.96
N ASP A 32 -6.69 -9.87 2.89
CA ASP A 32 -7.40 -11.09 3.28
C ASP A 32 -8.75 -10.81 3.92
N ASN A 33 -8.80 -9.87 4.86
CA ASN A 33 -10.02 -9.60 5.62
C ASN A 33 -11.00 -8.67 4.90
N PHE A 34 -10.52 -7.75 4.06
CA PHE A 34 -11.39 -6.77 3.41
C PHE A 34 -11.54 -7.07 1.94
N LEU A 35 -10.44 -7.08 1.17
CA LEU A 35 -10.53 -7.20 -0.29
C LEU A 35 -11.18 -8.52 -0.71
N TYR A 36 -10.65 -9.68 -0.29
CA TYR A 36 -11.19 -10.97 -0.75
C TYR A 36 -12.59 -11.25 -0.22
N LYS A 37 -12.86 -11.00 1.07
CA LYS A 37 -14.23 -11.11 1.61
C LYS A 37 -15.21 -10.19 0.87
N TYR A 38 -14.76 -9.03 0.41
CA TYR A 38 -15.60 -8.12 -0.37
C TYR A 38 -15.87 -8.63 -1.78
N LEU A 39 -14.88 -9.25 -2.44
CA LEU A 39 -15.07 -9.82 -3.77
C LEU A 39 -16.17 -10.89 -3.77
N ASP A 40 -16.34 -11.63 -2.67
CA ASP A 40 -17.42 -12.62 -2.52
C ASP A 40 -18.83 -11.99 -2.51
N TYR A 41 -18.97 -10.71 -2.13
CA TYR A 41 -20.26 -10.00 -2.19
C TYR A 41 -20.63 -9.54 -3.62
N PHE A 42 -19.68 -9.56 -4.56
CA PHE A 42 -19.91 -9.13 -5.93
C PHE A 42 -20.34 -10.29 -6.83
N LYS A 43 -21.50 -10.14 -7.49
CA LYS A 43 -21.95 -11.10 -8.50
C LYS A 43 -21.28 -10.91 -9.87
N SER A 44 -20.77 -9.72 -10.17
CA SER A 44 -20.19 -9.40 -11.48
C SER A 44 -18.68 -9.66 -11.50
N LYS A 45 -18.26 -10.67 -12.27
CA LYS A 45 -16.84 -10.99 -12.52
C LYS A 45 -16.06 -9.79 -13.08
N PHE A 46 -16.70 -8.95 -13.89
CA PHE A 46 -16.05 -7.76 -14.46
C PHE A 46 -15.69 -6.74 -13.39
N ALA A 47 -16.62 -6.44 -12.48
CA ALA A 47 -16.38 -5.50 -11.39
C ALA A 47 -15.28 -6.01 -10.43
N ILE A 48 -15.26 -7.31 -10.15
CA ILE A 48 -14.20 -7.97 -9.37
C ILE A 48 -12.83 -7.75 -10.01
N ASN A 49 -12.70 -8.05 -11.30
CA ASN A 49 -11.44 -7.92 -12.02
C ASN A 49 -10.94 -6.48 -12.07
N VAL A 50 -11.85 -5.50 -12.26
CA VAL A 50 -11.50 -4.08 -12.23
C VAL A 50 -11.01 -3.66 -10.84
N LEU A 51 -11.70 -4.08 -9.78
CA LEU A 51 -11.34 -3.71 -8.41
C LEU A 51 -9.99 -4.30 -8.00
N VAL A 52 -9.77 -5.58 -8.29
CA VAL A 52 -8.48 -6.25 -8.08
C VAL A 52 -7.41 -5.55 -8.90
N GLY A 53 -7.68 -5.27 -10.17
CA GLY A 53 -6.77 -4.53 -11.05
C GLY A 53 -6.36 -3.20 -10.43
N LEU A 54 -7.32 -2.37 -10.02
CA LEU A 54 -7.06 -1.07 -9.39
C LEU A 54 -6.29 -1.18 -8.07
N HIS A 55 -6.63 -2.17 -7.23
CA HIS A 55 -5.94 -2.42 -5.96
C HIS A 55 -4.45 -2.68 -6.15
N TRP A 56 -4.07 -3.39 -7.21
CA TRP A 56 -2.65 -3.67 -7.49
C TRP A 56 -1.98 -2.60 -8.35
N THR A 57 -2.66 -2.03 -9.34
CA THR A 57 -2.03 -1.07 -10.28
C THR A 57 -1.83 0.32 -9.68
N ILE A 58 -2.76 0.84 -8.89
CA ILE A 58 -2.63 2.19 -8.31
C ILE A 58 -1.38 2.30 -7.42
N PRO A 59 -1.12 1.35 -6.48
CA PRO A 59 0.09 1.39 -5.66
C PRO A 59 1.39 1.27 -6.45
N VAL A 60 1.42 0.47 -7.52
CA VAL A 60 2.59 0.37 -8.41
C VAL A 60 2.87 1.71 -9.09
N VAL A 61 1.85 2.33 -9.66
CA VAL A 61 1.99 3.63 -10.34
C VAL A 61 2.47 4.70 -9.37
N LEU A 62 1.89 4.76 -8.16
CA LEU A 62 2.32 5.69 -7.11
C LEU A 62 3.77 5.42 -6.69
N ALA A 63 4.15 4.16 -6.49
CA ALA A 63 5.51 3.79 -6.12
C ALA A 63 6.53 4.14 -7.21
N CYS A 64 6.17 4.11 -8.50
CA CYS A 64 7.08 4.52 -9.57
C CYS A 64 7.21 6.05 -9.71
N ILE A 65 6.16 6.81 -9.40
CA ILE A 65 6.12 8.27 -9.64
C ILE A 65 6.59 9.07 -8.42
N LEU A 66 6.13 8.72 -7.21
CA LEU A 66 6.39 9.52 -6.01
C LEU A 66 7.87 9.63 -5.65
N PRO A 67 8.71 8.58 -5.68
CA PRO A 67 10.14 8.72 -5.40
C PRO A 67 10.81 9.71 -6.34
N ASN A 68 10.47 9.66 -7.63
CA ASN A 68 10.96 10.62 -8.62
C ASN A 68 10.45 12.04 -8.32
N TYR A 69 9.21 12.20 -7.88
CA TYR A 69 8.69 13.49 -7.44
C TYR A 69 9.42 14.03 -6.20
N LEU A 70 9.77 13.16 -5.24
CA LEU A 70 10.50 13.51 -4.04
C LEU A 70 11.91 14.07 -4.34
N THR A 71 12.54 13.69 -5.45
CA THR A 71 13.83 14.26 -5.88
C THR A 71 13.79 15.78 -6.14
N LYS A 72 12.61 16.38 -6.27
CA LYS A 72 12.45 17.84 -6.38
C LYS A 72 12.80 18.57 -5.08
N TYR A 73 12.82 17.89 -3.95
CA TYR A 73 13.14 18.46 -2.65
C TYR A 73 14.61 18.19 -2.31
N ASN A 74 15.35 19.23 -1.94
CA ASN A 74 16.81 19.16 -1.72
C ASN A 74 17.24 18.05 -0.76
N PHE A 75 16.48 17.81 0.32
CA PHE A 75 16.76 16.74 1.27
C PHE A 75 16.74 15.35 0.60
N PHE A 76 15.64 15.00 -0.06
CA PHE A 76 15.48 13.70 -0.71
C PHE A 76 16.40 13.53 -1.90
N LYS A 77 16.64 14.61 -2.66
CA LYS A 77 17.61 14.61 -3.75
C LYS A 77 18.99 14.16 -3.25
N HIS A 78 19.47 14.80 -2.18
CA HIS A 78 20.78 14.47 -1.62
C HIS A 78 20.82 13.02 -1.09
N VAL A 79 19.78 12.58 -0.38
CA VAL A 79 19.69 11.21 0.15
C VAL A 79 19.66 10.15 -0.96
N PHE A 80 19.00 10.43 -2.09
CA PHE A 80 18.92 9.49 -3.21
C PHE A 80 20.17 9.50 -4.09
N GLU A 81 20.85 10.64 -4.21
CA GLU A 81 22.15 10.76 -4.89
C GLU A 81 23.27 10.06 -4.10
N ASP A 82 23.22 10.09 -2.77
CA ASP A 82 24.20 9.41 -1.90
C ASP A 82 24.17 7.88 -2.03
N SER A 83 22.98 7.28 -2.23
CA SER A 83 22.85 5.84 -2.46
C SER A 83 21.50 5.46 -3.06
N GLU A 84 21.54 4.71 -4.17
CA GLU A 84 20.35 4.16 -4.84
C GLU A 84 19.50 3.26 -3.92
N ILE A 85 20.11 2.67 -2.89
CA ILE A 85 19.42 1.82 -1.90
C ILE A 85 18.28 2.61 -1.24
N TRP A 86 18.48 3.89 -0.91
CA TRP A 86 17.45 4.73 -0.30
C TRP A 86 16.27 4.99 -1.23
N MET A 87 16.54 5.10 -2.52
CA MET A 87 15.50 5.26 -3.53
C MET A 87 14.65 4.00 -3.65
N TYR A 88 15.28 2.81 -3.69
CA TYR A 88 14.56 1.54 -3.72
C TYR A 88 13.74 1.30 -2.45
N LEU A 89 14.31 1.61 -1.28
CA LEU A 89 13.62 1.50 -0.01
C LEU A 89 12.42 2.44 0.08
N THR A 90 12.57 3.69 -0.36
CA THR A 90 11.48 4.67 -0.40
C THR A 90 10.37 4.21 -1.34
N THR A 91 10.73 3.70 -2.52
CA THR A 91 9.81 3.10 -3.49
C THR A 91 8.99 1.98 -2.86
N LEU A 92 9.66 1.05 -2.16
CA LEU A 92 9.02 -0.09 -1.52
C LEU A 92 8.08 0.33 -0.37
N CYS A 93 8.49 1.30 0.45
CA CYS A 93 7.64 1.87 1.50
C CYS A 93 6.40 2.53 0.91
N ILE A 94 6.55 3.35 -0.13
CA ILE A 94 5.43 4.00 -0.82
C ILE A 94 4.47 2.97 -1.40
N TYR A 95 4.99 1.88 -1.98
CA TYR A 95 4.16 0.79 -2.50
C TYR A 95 3.25 0.19 -1.42
N PHE A 96 3.81 -0.22 -0.28
CA PHE A 96 3.02 -0.81 0.79
C PHE A 96 2.03 0.18 1.43
N ILE A 97 2.46 1.43 1.66
CA ILE A 97 1.58 2.47 2.19
C ILE A 97 0.41 2.70 1.22
N SER A 98 0.70 2.77 -0.08
CA SER A 98 -0.33 2.98 -1.11
C SER A 98 -1.30 1.79 -1.18
N LEU A 99 -0.82 0.56 -1.04
CA LEU A 99 -1.68 -0.64 -0.95
C LEU A 99 -2.63 -0.56 0.25
N ILE A 100 -2.12 -0.15 1.42
CA ILE A 100 -2.92 0.02 2.63
C ILE A 100 -3.97 1.11 2.45
N VAL A 101 -3.59 2.25 1.87
CA VAL A 101 -4.50 3.38 1.64
C VAL A 101 -5.59 3.02 0.65
N VAL A 102 -5.24 2.43 -0.50
CA VAL A 102 -6.20 2.01 -1.52
C VAL A 102 -7.16 0.95 -0.96
N GLY A 103 -6.64 -0.06 -0.26
CA GLY A 103 -7.46 -1.07 0.41
C GLY A 103 -8.41 -0.46 1.45
N SER A 104 -7.94 0.54 2.22
CA SER A 104 -8.76 1.23 3.23
C SER A 104 -9.84 2.11 2.60
N ILE A 105 -9.56 2.78 1.49
CA ILE A 105 -10.54 3.59 0.74
C ILE A 105 -11.67 2.70 0.21
N PHE A 106 -11.33 1.54 -0.36
CA PHE A 106 -12.35 0.56 -0.74
C PHE A 106 -13.18 0.11 0.46
N ASN A 107 -12.53 -0.18 1.60
CA ASN A 107 -13.26 -0.56 2.81
C ASN A 107 -14.26 0.52 3.27
N LEU A 108 -13.84 1.79 3.35
CA LEU A 108 -14.70 2.90 3.80
C LEU A 108 -15.82 3.22 2.81
N GLY A 109 -15.49 3.34 1.52
CA GLY A 109 -16.47 3.66 0.48
C GLY A 109 -17.59 2.62 0.38
N PHE A 110 -17.30 1.36 0.72
CA PHE A 110 -18.26 0.28 0.59
C PHE A 110 -18.89 -0.21 1.89
N CYS A 111 -18.21 -0.13 3.04
CA CYS A 111 -18.89 -0.27 4.35
C CYS A 111 -20.09 0.67 4.42
N HIS A 112 -19.93 1.91 3.97
CA HIS A 112 -21.01 2.87 3.89
C HIS A 112 -22.16 2.41 2.98
N LYS A 113 -21.84 1.80 1.82
CA LYS A 113 -22.84 1.37 0.82
C LYS A 113 -23.60 0.12 1.24
N VAL A 114 -22.95 -0.85 1.89
CA VAL A 114 -23.57 -2.07 2.42
C VAL A 114 -24.49 -1.75 3.61
N ILE A 115 -24.06 -0.88 4.53
CA ILE A 115 -24.90 -0.42 5.65
C ILE A 115 -26.15 0.28 5.12
N LYS A 116 -25.99 1.19 4.14
CA LYS A 116 -27.12 1.94 3.55
C LYS A 116 -28.11 1.02 2.84
N GLY A 117 -27.64 0.05 2.05
CA GLY A 117 -28.51 -0.90 1.36
C GLY A 117 -29.28 -1.87 2.27
N ASN A 118 -28.78 -2.13 3.49
CA ASN A 118 -29.51 -2.91 4.50
C ASN A 118 -30.57 -2.08 5.24
N ILE A 119 -30.36 -0.77 5.40
CA ILE A 119 -31.36 0.13 5.98
C ILE A 119 -32.56 0.28 5.03
N ASP A 120 -32.31 0.54 3.74
CA ASP A 120 -33.37 0.69 2.73
C ASP A 120 -34.23 -0.59 2.59
N LYS A 121 -33.63 -1.77 2.76
CA LYS A 121 -34.37 -3.04 2.76
C LYS A 121 -35.29 -3.23 3.97
N ASN A 122 -34.94 -2.69 5.13
CA ASN A 122 -35.74 -2.80 6.34
C ASN A 122 -36.91 -1.80 6.38
N GLU A 123 -36.84 -0.68 5.65
CA GLU A 123 -37.98 0.25 5.50
C GLU A 123 -38.98 -0.18 4.42
N SER A 124 -38.59 -1.09 3.52
CA SER A 124 -39.47 -1.63 2.47
C SER A 124 -40.27 -2.88 2.89
N ARG A 125 -40.17 -3.28 4.17
CA ARG A 125 -40.94 -4.37 4.79
C ARG A 125 -41.89 -3.80 5.84
#